data_AF-A0A3D0V3C3-F1
#
_entry.id   AF-A0A3D0V3C3-F1
#
_cell.length_a   1.000
_cell.length_b   1.000
_cell.length_c   1.000
_cell.angle_alpha   90.00
_cell.angle_beta   90.00
_cell.angle_gamma   90.00
#
_symmetry.space_group_name_H-M   'P 1'
#
loop_
_entity.id
_entity.type
_entity.pdbx_description
1 polymer ?
#
loop_
_entity_poly.entity_id
_entity_poly.type
_entity_poly.pdbx_seq_one_letter_code
_entity_poly.pdbx_strand_id
1 'polypeptide(L)'
;AVNTIKVNGNDLIGENTDGIGLVNDLTKNLNIDLNNKTVLILGAGGATRGILLPILKQQPKRLMIANRTASKARQLALDFSSYGKTCGFGLDKIKDAPVDIIINATSASLDGQMPTIANGVANGAICYDLMYGMQTPFMDWAKVNNAKMIVDGLGMLVEQAATAFEFWTGKQPNTQEVIKNLRR
;
A
#
# COMPACT_ATOMS: atom_id res chain seq x y z
N ALA A 1 3.94 14.56 -1.24
CA ALA A 1 4.79 14.01 -2.33
C ALA A 1 3.99 14.16 -3.61
N VAL A 2 4.62 14.48 -4.74
CA VAL A 2 3.96 14.68 -6.03
C VAL A 2 4.56 13.68 -7.01
N ASN A 3 3.73 12.93 -7.73
CA ASN A 3 4.17 12.00 -8.80
C ASN A 3 3.58 12.37 -10.17
N THR A 4 2.60 13.28 -10.22
CA THR A 4 1.89 13.68 -11.44
C THR A 4 1.78 15.19 -11.49
N ILE A 5 2.11 15.82 -12.61
CA ILE A 5 2.01 17.27 -12.81
C ILE A 5 1.21 17.55 -14.08
N LYS A 6 0.21 18.44 -14.00
CA LYS A 6 -0.54 18.96 -15.15
C LYS A 6 -0.21 20.43 -15.36
N VAL A 7 0.16 20.76 -16.60
CA VAL A 7 0.33 22.15 -17.04
C VAL A 7 -1.04 22.70 -17.41
N ASN A 8 -1.45 23.78 -16.74
CA ASN A 8 -2.70 24.47 -17.01
C ASN A 8 -2.41 25.96 -17.26
N GLY A 9 -2.17 26.32 -18.52
CA GLY A 9 -1.66 27.66 -18.86
C GLY A 9 -0.28 27.86 -18.24
N ASN A 10 -0.17 28.84 -17.32
CA ASN A 10 1.06 29.14 -16.59
C ASN A 10 1.15 28.42 -15.23
N ASP A 11 0.10 27.70 -14.84
CA ASP A 11 0.05 27.00 -13.55
C ASP A 11 0.53 25.54 -13.68
N LEU A 12 1.21 25.06 -12.63
CA LEU A 12 1.55 23.66 -12.45
C LEU A 12 0.69 23.07 -11.33
N ILE A 13 -0.20 22.15 -11.69
CA ILE A 13 -1.05 21.44 -10.73
C ILE A 13 -0.39 20.09 -10.42
N GLY A 14 0.07 19.92 -9.18
CA GLY A 14 0.70 18.70 -8.71
C GLY A 14 -0.28 17.77 -7.99
N GLU A 15 -0.27 16.50 -8.35
CA GLU A 15 -1.07 15.44 -7.74
C GLU A 15 -0.21 14.24 -7.30
N ASN A 16 -0.77 13.43 -6.40
CA ASN A 16 -0.22 12.13 -6.04
C ASN A 16 -1.21 11.02 -6.34
N THR A 17 -0.94 10.23 -7.37
CA THR A 17 -1.81 9.15 -7.83
C THR A 17 -1.48 7.80 -7.21
N ASP A 18 -0.34 7.64 -6.52
CA ASP A 18 0.10 6.36 -5.95
C ASP A 18 -0.95 5.78 -4.99
N GLY A 19 -1.42 6.60 -4.05
CA GLY A 19 -2.39 6.14 -3.05
C GLY A 19 -3.77 5.82 -3.64
N ILE A 20 -4.20 6.56 -4.68
CA ILE A 20 -5.43 6.24 -5.43
C ILE A 20 -5.23 4.94 -6.21
N GLY A 21 -4.07 4.77 -6.83
CA GLY A 21 -3.71 3.56 -7.57
C GLY A 21 -3.78 2.31 -6.70
N LEU A 22 -3.20 2.36 -5.50
CA LEU A 22 -3.28 1.24 -4.55
C LEU A 22 -4.71 0.92 -4.15
N VAL A 23 -5.52 1.93 -3.83
CA VAL A 23 -6.92 1.72 -3.43
C VAL A 23 -7.73 1.16 -4.59
N ASN A 24 -7.55 1.66 -5.81
CA ASN A 24 -8.25 1.13 -6.99
C ASN A 24 -7.87 -0.33 -7.24
N ASP A 25 -6.58 -0.68 -7.12
CA ASP A 25 -6.16 -2.06 -7.33
C ASP A 25 -6.79 -3.00 -6.30
N LEU A 26 -6.71 -2.63 -5.01
CA LEU A 26 -7.35 -3.38 -3.93
C LEU A 26 -8.86 -3.52 -4.14
N THR A 27 -9.57 -2.43 -4.42
CA THR A 27 -11.04 -2.42 -4.42
C THR A 27 -11.65 -2.88 -5.73
N LYS A 28 -11.11 -2.45 -6.88
CA LYS A 28 -11.70 -2.71 -8.21
C LYS A 28 -11.13 -3.96 -8.88
N ASN A 29 -9.82 -4.18 -8.78
CA ASN A 29 -9.18 -5.32 -9.45
C ASN A 29 -9.20 -6.58 -8.58
N LEU A 30 -8.96 -6.43 -7.28
CA LEU A 30 -8.87 -7.54 -6.33
C LEU A 30 -10.16 -7.77 -5.54
N ASN A 31 -11.15 -6.88 -5.64
CA ASN A 31 -12.41 -6.93 -4.90
C ASN A 31 -12.23 -7.03 -3.37
N ILE A 32 -11.24 -6.31 -2.84
CA ILE A 32 -10.92 -6.24 -1.42
C ILE A 32 -11.56 -5.00 -0.81
N ASP A 33 -12.50 -5.21 0.11
CA ASP A 33 -13.06 -4.14 0.93
C ASP A 33 -12.12 -3.77 2.08
N LEU A 34 -11.82 -2.47 2.19
CA LEU A 34 -10.99 -1.87 3.24
C LEU A 34 -11.81 -1.39 4.45
N ASN A 35 -13.13 -1.25 4.30
CA ASN A 35 -13.99 -0.78 5.36
C ASN A 35 -13.98 -1.73 6.56
N ASN A 36 -13.87 -1.17 7.77
CA ASN A 36 -13.83 -1.92 9.03
C ASN A 36 -12.72 -3.00 9.10
N LYS A 37 -11.66 -2.90 8.25
CA LYS A 37 -10.48 -3.77 8.29
C LYS A 37 -9.37 -3.23 9.18
N THR A 38 -8.56 -4.14 9.71
CA THR A 38 -7.28 -3.84 10.37
C THR A 38 -6.18 -3.91 9.33
N VAL A 39 -5.61 -2.76 8.98
CA VAL A 39 -4.54 -2.64 7.97
C VAL A 39 -3.21 -2.42 8.68
N LEU A 40 -2.21 -3.24 8.40
CA LEU A 40 -0.82 -3.08 8.85
C LEU A 40 0.05 -2.66 7.67
N ILE A 41 0.76 -1.54 7.79
CA ILE A 41 1.75 -1.09 6.82
C ILE A 41 3.14 -1.27 7.40
N LEU A 42 4.01 -1.97 6.69
CA LEU A 42 5.42 -2.09 7.00
C LEU A 42 6.19 -0.99 6.26
N GLY A 43 6.93 -0.18 6.99
CA GLY A 43 7.66 0.98 6.48
C GLY A 43 6.95 2.29 6.77
N ALA A 44 7.74 3.35 7.00
CA ALA A 44 7.28 4.72 7.20
C ALA A 44 8.02 5.70 6.27
N GLY A 45 8.13 5.32 4.99
CA GLY A 45 8.80 6.09 3.94
C GLY A 45 7.85 6.97 3.12
N GLY A 46 8.35 7.47 1.99
CA GLY A 46 7.57 8.31 1.07
C GLY A 46 6.34 7.60 0.50
N ALA A 47 6.48 6.34 0.09
CA ALA A 47 5.38 5.51 -0.40
C ALA A 47 4.27 5.38 0.65
N THR A 48 4.62 5.00 1.89
CA THR A 48 3.66 4.94 3.01
C THR A 48 2.89 6.25 3.16
N ARG A 49 3.58 7.40 3.18
CA ARG A 49 2.92 8.70 3.33
C ARG A 49 1.94 9.00 2.19
N GLY A 50 2.25 8.60 0.95
CA GLY A 50 1.39 8.79 -0.22
C GLY A 50 0.11 7.94 -0.17
N ILE A 51 0.17 6.74 0.41
CA ILE A 51 -0.97 5.81 0.44
C ILE A 51 -1.90 5.98 1.65
N LEU A 52 -1.45 6.64 2.73
CA LEU A 52 -2.22 6.72 3.98
C LEU A 52 -3.59 7.38 3.84
N LEU A 53 -3.65 8.60 3.27
CA LEU A 53 -4.91 9.33 3.18
C LEU A 53 -5.95 8.59 2.31
N PRO A 54 -5.61 8.07 1.12
CA PRO A 54 -6.54 7.26 0.34
C PRO A 54 -7.04 6.01 1.06
N ILE A 55 -6.18 5.28 1.79
CA ILE A 55 -6.59 4.14 2.61
C ILE A 55 -7.54 4.57 3.73
N LEU A 56 -7.21 5.64 4.46
CA LEU A 56 -8.04 6.14 5.57
C LEU A 56 -9.43 6.61 5.11
N LYS A 57 -9.53 7.17 3.89
CA LYS A 57 -10.82 7.50 3.26
C LYS A 57 -11.72 6.29 3.04
N GLN A 58 -11.17 5.06 2.99
CA GLN A 58 -11.95 3.82 2.93
C GLN A 58 -12.45 3.34 4.31
N GLN A 59 -12.21 4.12 5.37
CA GLN A 59 -12.73 3.87 6.72
C GLN A 59 -12.32 2.51 7.31
N PRO A 60 -11.02 2.14 7.32
CA PRO A 60 -10.57 0.95 8.02
C PRO A 60 -10.86 1.08 9.53
N LYS A 61 -11.05 -0.06 10.20
CA LYS A 61 -11.24 -0.11 11.66
C LYS A 61 -10.06 0.49 12.40
N ARG A 62 -8.84 0.23 11.91
CA ARG A 62 -7.60 0.87 12.33
C ARG A 62 -6.51 0.69 11.27
N LEU A 63 -5.60 1.65 11.23
CA LEU A 63 -4.39 1.61 10.41
C LEU A 63 -3.16 1.59 11.33
N MET A 64 -2.36 0.55 11.21
CA MET A 64 -1.15 0.31 11.99
C MET A 64 0.08 0.53 11.10
N ILE A 65 1.05 1.30 11.56
CA ILE A 65 2.29 1.59 10.85
C ILE A 65 3.44 1.05 11.69
N ALA A 66 4.18 0.09 11.15
CA ALA A 66 5.35 -0.48 11.81
C ALA A 66 6.60 -0.15 11.01
N ASN A 67 7.66 0.30 11.68
CA ASN A 67 8.90 0.68 10.99
C ASN A 67 10.13 0.36 11.85
N ARG A 68 11.28 0.10 11.20
CA ARG A 68 12.56 -0.11 11.91
C ARG A 68 12.88 1.06 12.85
N THR A 69 12.69 2.28 12.37
CA THR A 69 12.76 3.49 13.20
C THR A 69 11.36 3.85 13.70
N ALA A 70 11.04 3.45 14.93
CA ALA A 70 9.71 3.59 15.52
C ALA A 70 9.20 5.05 15.58
N SER A 71 10.10 6.04 15.78
CA SER A 71 9.72 7.45 15.81
C SER A 71 9.11 7.94 14.49
N LYS A 72 9.61 7.46 13.33
CA LYS A 72 9.05 7.79 12.02
C LYS A 72 7.61 7.27 11.87
N ALA A 73 7.35 6.05 12.31
CA ALA A 73 6.00 5.48 12.28
C ALA A 73 5.04 6.22 13.20
N ARG A 74 5.48 6.55 14.43
CA ARG A 74 4.69 7.35 15.38
C ARG A 74 4.34 8.71 14.84
N GLN A 75 5.32 9.43 14.30
CA GLN A 75 5.09 10.74 13.70
C GLN A 75 4.07 10.65 12.56
N LEU A 76 4.24 9.68 11.67
CA LEU A 76 3.34 9.49 10.54
C LEU A 76 1.92 9.11 10.99
N ALA A 77 1.77 8.30 12.04
CA ALA A 77 0.45 8.02 12.60
C ALA A 77 -0.20 9.28 13.19
N LEU A 78 0.55 10.12 13.91
CA LEU A 78 0.07 11.38 14.48
C LEU A 78 -0.38 12.36 13.39
N ASP A 79 0.44 12.54 12.35
CA ASP A 79 0.17 13.43 11.22
C ASP A 79 -1.18 13.12 10.53
N PHE A 80 -1.62 11.85 10.57
CA PHE A 80 -2.85 11.38 9.92
C PHE A 80 -3.98 11.01 10.89
N SER A 81 -3.82 11.27 12.19
CA SER A 81 -4.78 10.89 13.23
C SER A 81 -6.15 11.57 13.11
N SER A 82 -6.22 12.74 12.47
CA SER A 82 -7.48 13.44 12.17
C SER A 82 -8.33 12.74 11.11
N TYR A 83 -7.75 11.83 10.32
CA TYR A 83 -8.43 11.15 9.20
C TYR A 83 -8.89 9.73 9.57
N GLY A 84 -8.53 9.21 10.75
CA GLY A 84 -8.97 7.91 11.22
C GLY A 84 -8.12 7.36 12.36
N LYS A 85 -8.40 6.13 12.78
CA LYS A 85 -7.69 5.47 13.88
C LYS A 85 -6.32 4.96 13.42
N THR A 86 -5.28 5.74 13.65
CA THR A 86 -3.90 5.40 13.31
C THR A 86 -3.08 5.00 14.54
N CYS A 87 -2.08 4.14 14.37
CA CYS A 87 -1.11 3.81 15.42
C CYS A 87 0.26 3.51 14.79
N GLY A 88 1.32 4.10 15.33
CA GLY A 88 2.69 3.94 14.84
C GLY A 88 3.61 3.31 15.89
N PHE A 89 4.42 2.33 15.51
CA PHE A 89 5.30 1.61 16.45
C PHE A 89 6.51 0.96 15.75
N GLY A 90 7.39 0.33 16.54
CA GLY A 90 8.55 -0.42 16.06
C GLY A 90 8.16 -1.83 15.60
N LEU A 91 8.92 -2.41 14.67
CA LEU A 91 8.66 -3.77 14.17
C LEU A 91 8.59 -4.83 15.30
N ASP A 92 9.38 -4.65 16.35
CA ASP A 92 9.44 -5.49 17.56
C ASP A 92 8.13 -5.49 18.38
N LYS A 93 7.22 -4.55 18.13
CA LYS A 93 5.93 -4.44 18.82
C LYS A 93 4.76 -5.03 18.02
N ILE A 94 5.01 -5.57 16.82
CA ILE A 94 4.00 -6.34 16.09
C ILE A 94 3.67 -7.58 16.94
N LYS A 95 2.41 -7.71 17.33
CA LYS A 95 1.92 -8.85 18.10
C LYS A 95 1.66 -10.04 17.17
N ASP A 96 1.73 -11.24 17.73
CA ASP A 96 1.38 -12.48 17.05
C ASP A 96 -0.14 -12.67 16.96
N ALA A 97 -0.82 -11.68 16.38
CA ALA A 97 -2.26 -11.65 16.21
C ALA A 97 -2.57 -11.32 14.75
N PRO A 98 -3.44 -12.09 14.08
CA PRO A 98 -3.81 -11.83 12.69
C PRO A 98 -4.33 -10.42 12.45
N VAL A 99 -4.02 -9.89 11.27
CA VAL A 99 -4.64 -8.69 10.72
C VAL A 99 -5.35 -9.04 9.41
N ASP A 100 -6.20 -8.14 8.92
CA ASP A 100 -6.92 -8.38 7.67
C ASP A 100 -6.01 -8.17 6.45
N ILE A 101 -5.18 -7.12 6.48
CA ILE A 101 -4.36 -6.69 5.34
C ILE A 101 -2.98 -6.25 5.83
N ILE A 102 -1.93 -6.71 5.16
CA ILE A 102 -0.54 -6.29 5.35
C ILE A 102 -0.03 -5.66 4.05
N ILE A 103 0.47 -4.44 4.12
CA ILE A 103 1.08 -3.74 2.97
C ILE A 103 2.57 -3.56 3.27
N ASN A 104 3.43 -4.21 2.47
CA ASN A 104 4.87 -3.99 2.54
C ASN A 104 5.26 -2.79 1.68
N ALA A 105 5.53 -1.66 2.34
CA ALA A 105 6.02 -0.43 1.73
C ALA A 105 7.50 -0.17 2.08
N THR A 106 8.23 -1.22 2.48
CA THR A 106 9.67 -1.12 2.78
C THR A 106 10.49 -1.29 1.51
N SER A 107 11.68 -0.68 1.48
CA SER A 107 12.68 -0.98 0.45
C SER A 107 13.44 -2.28 0.72
N ALA A 108 13.15 -3.01 1.81
CA ALA A 108 13.89 -4.22 2.18
C ALA A 108 13.75 -5.33 1.13
N SER A 109 12.61 -5.39 0.45
CA SER A 109 12.39 -6.31 -0.67
C SER A 109 13.39 -6.10 -1.82
N LEU A 110 13.87 -4.86 -2.05
CA LEU A 110 14.90 -4.57 -3.06
C LEU A 110 16.27 -5.15 -2.66
N ASP A 111 16.56 -5.15 -1.37
CA ASP A 111 17.78 -5.73 -0.81
C ASP A 111 17.66 -7.25 -0.59
N GLY A 112 16.55 -7.87 -1.03
CA GLY A 112 16.29 -9.30 -0.81
C GLY A 112 16.09 -9.64 0.67
N GLN A 113 15.56 -8.70 1.47
CA GLN A 113 15.36 -8.87 2.91
C GLN A 113 13.87 -8.79 3.29
N MET A 114 13.49 -9.60 4.29
CA MET A 114 12.20 -9.49 4.98
C MET A 114 12.45 -9.06 6.43
N PRO A 115 11.83 -7.97 6.92
CA PRO A 115 11.94 -7.60 8.32
C PRO A 115 11.42 -8.71 9.24
N THR A 116 12.15 -9.02 10.31
CA THR A 116 11.71 -9.98 11.32
C THR A 116 10.51 -9.44 12.09
N ILE A 117 9.35 -10.06 11.92
CA ILE A 117 8.08 -9.72 12.57
C ILE A 117 7.35 -11.00 13.00
N ALA A 118 6.35 -10.88 13.88
CA ALA A 118 5.57 -12.03 14.34
C ALA A 118 4.84 -12.72 13.17
N ASN A 119 5.00 -14.03 13.04
CA ASN A 119 4.50 -14.81 11.90
C ASN A 119 2.97 -14.89 11.84
N GLY A 120 2.30 -15.03 12.98
CA GLY A 120 0.85 -15.16 13.08
C GLY A 120 0.08 -13.92 12.62
N VAL A 121 0.75 -12.79 12.42
CA VAL A 121 0.13 -11.57 11.86
C VAL A 121 -0.38 -11.78 10.43
N ALA A 122 0.27 -12.66 9.64
CA ALA A 122 -0.10 -12.93 8.25
C ALA A 122 -1.19 -13.99 8.10
N ASN A 123 -1.53 -14.73 9.16
CA ASN A 123 -2.47 -15.84 9.06
C ASN A 123 -3.85 -15.33 8.62
N GLY A 124 -4.30 -15.75 7.43
CA GLY A 124 -5.57 -15.31 6.84
C GLY A 124 -5.55 -13.89 6.26
N ALA A 125 -4.41 -13.19 6.32
CA ALA A 125 -4.28 -11.82 5.83
C ALA A 125 -4.14 -11.78 4.31
N ILE A 126 -4.49 -10.64 3.72
CA ILE A 126 -4.08 -10.27 2.37
C ILE A 126 -2.73 -9.56 2.48
N CYS A 127 -1.69 -10.10 1.85
CA CYS A 127 -0.35 -9.53 1.85
C CYS A 127 -0.04 -8.88 0.51
N TYR A 128 0.17 -7.57 0.51
CA TYR A 128 0.42 -6.75 -0.68
C TYR A 128 1.83 -6.17 -0.61
N ASP A 129 2.71 -6.55 -1.53
CA ASP A 129 4.03 -5.93 -1.68
C ASP A 129 3.95 -4.76 -2.66
N LEU A 130 4.47 -3.59 -2.30
CA LEU A 130 4.54 -2.48 -3.27
C LEU A 130 5.60 -2.73 -4.36
N MET A 131 6.49 -3.70 -4.16
CA MET A 131 7.37 -4.21 -5.23
C MET A 131 6.58 -5.02 -6.25
N TYR A 132 7.01 -4.94 -7.51
CA TYR A 132 6.34 -5.58 -8.65
C TYR A 132 7.33 -6.33 -9.54
N GLY A 133 6.82 -7.30 -10.29
CA GLY A 133 7.59 -7.97 -11.36
C GLY A 133 8.65 -8.96 -10.89
N MET A 134 8.72 -9.27 -9.60
CA MET A 134 9.58 -10.32 -9.05
C MET A 134 9.02 -10.91 -7.77
N GLN A 135 9.34 -12.17 -7.50
CA GLN A 135 9.05 -12.80 -6.21
C GLN A 135 9.94 -12.16 -5.12
N THR A 136 9.36 -11.77 -3.98
CA THR A 136 10.07 -11.12 -2.88
C THR A 136 10.07 -12.01 -1.63
N PRO A 137 11.06 -11.84 -0.73
CA PRO A 137 11.07 -12.52 0.56
C PRO A 137 9.83 -12.25 1.43
N PHE A 138 9.21 -11.07 1.29
CA PHE A 138 7.94 -10.78 1.96
C PHE A 138 6.80 -11.68 1.44
N MET A 139 6.73 -11.87 0.12
CA MET A 139 5.73 -12.75 -0.48
C MET A 139 5.97 -14.22 -0.12
N ASP A 140 7.23 -14.67 -0.06
CA ASP A 140 7.57 -16.02 0.41
C ASP A 140 7.22 -16.19 1.89
N TRP A 141 7.54 -15.21 2.73
CA TRP A 141 7.17 -15.17 4.14
C TRP A 141 5.64 -15.21 4.31
N ALA A 142 4.88 -14.46 3.54
CA ALA A 142 3.42 -14.47 3.59
C ALA A 142 2.85 -15.86 3.24
N LYS A 143 3.44 -16.53 2.24
CA LYS A 143 3.04 -17.86 1.78
C LYS A 143 3.21 -18.92 2.85
N VAL A 144 4.35 -18.95 3.53
CA VAL A 144 4.62 -19.94 4.59
C VAL A 144 3.86 -19.66 5.89
N ASN A 145 3.33 -18.44 6.05
CA ASN A 145 2.56 -18.02 7.22
C ASN A 145 1.04 -17.91 6.96
N ASN A 146 0.52 -18.70 6.02
CA ASN A 146 -0.90 -18.88 5.75
C ASN A 146 -1.65 -17.60 5.33
N ALA A 147 -1.00 -16.69 4.60
CA ALA A 147 -1.70 -15.58 3.97
C ALA A 147 -2.82 -16.09 3.05
N LYS A 148 -3.99 -15.44 3.12
CA LYS A 148 -5.15 -15.77 2.28
C LYS A 148 -4.91 -15.40 0.81
N MET A 149 -4.19 -14.30 0.59
CA MET A 149 -3.88 -13.79 -0.74
C MET A 149 -2.53 -13.07 -0.69
N ILE A 150 -1.74 -13.20 -1.76
CA ILE A 150 -0.42 -12.58 -1.89
C ILE A 150 -0.39 -11.87 -3.24
N VAL A 151 -0.10 -10.57 -3.23
CA VAL A 151 -0.16 -9.72 -4.41
C VAL A 151 1.06 -8.81 -4.48
N ASP A 152 1.56 -8.58 -5.69
CA ASP A 152 2.63 -7.63 -5.98
C ASP A 152 2.08 -6.28 -6.46
N GLY A 153 2.94 -5.27 -6.53
CA GLY A 153 2.57 -3.88 -6.79
C GLY A 153 2.23 -3.57 -8.25
N LEU A 154 2.18 -4.56 -9.14
CA LEU A 154 1.96 -4.33 -10.57
C LEU A 154 0.60 -3.69 -10.83
N GLY A 155 -0.43 -4.11 -10.08
CA GLY A 155 -1.76 -3.54 -10.22
C GLY A 155 -1.81 -2.06 -9.78
N MET A 156 -1.20 -1.74 -8.63
CA MET A 156 -1.01 -0.36 -8.19
C MET A 156 -0.24 0.48 -9.23
N LEU A 157 0.82 -0.07 -9.84
CA LEU A 157 1.60 0.62 -10.87
C LEU A 157 0.75 1.00 -12.09
N VAL A 158 -0.14 0.11 -12.53
CA VAL A 158 -1.04 0.40 -13.66
C VAL A 158 -2.13 1.39 -13.25
N GLU A 159 -2.73 1.22 -12.07
CA GLU A 159 -3.82 2.07 -11.60
C GLU A 159 -3.40 3.52 -11.31
N GLN A 160 -2.18 3.74 -10.78
CA GLN A 160 -1.66 5.10 -10.61
C GLN A 160 -1.42 5.78 -11.97
N ALA A 161 -0.98 5.01 -12.98
CA ALA A 161 -0.76 5.52 -14.33
C ALA A 161 -2.09 5.85 -15.01
N ALA A 162 -3.11 5.00 -14.81
CA ALA A 162 -4.46 5.25 -15.30
C ALA A 162 -5.07 6.52 -14.67
N THR A 163 -4.86 6.72 -13.37
CA THR A 163 -5.33 7.92 -12.66
C THR A 163 -4.62 9.17 -13.19
N ALA A 164 -3.32 9.10 -13.44
CA ALA A 164 -2.57 10.21 -14.04
C ALA A 164 -3.02 10.50 -15.48
N PHE A 165 -3.26 9.45 -16.27
CA PHE A 165 -3.77 9.55 -17.64
C PHE A 165 -5.14 10.23 -17.68
N GLU A 166 -6.05 9.86 -16.78
CA GLU A 166 -7.35 10.51 -16.62
C GLU A 166 -7.18 11.98 -16.21
N PHE A 167 -6.30 12.28 -15.26
CA PHE A 167 -6.04 13.66 -14.83
C PHE A 167 -5.59 14.56 -15.97
N TRP A 168 -4.74 14.06 -16.88
CA TRP A 168 -4.29 14.81 -18.05
C TRP A 168 -5.33 14.89 -19.16
N THR A 169 -6.00 13.78 -19.48
CA THR A 169 -6.77 13.63 -20.72
C THR A 169 -8.28 13.67 -20.54
N GLY A 170 -8.77 13.53 -19.30
CA GLY A 170 -10.19 13.34 -18.99
C GLY A 170 -10.75 11.98 -19.39
N LYS A 171 -9.91 11.03 -19.83
CA LYS A 171 -10.33 9.70 -20.29
C LYS A 171 -9.87 8.63 -19.31
N GLN A 172 -10.77 7.70 -18.96
CA GLN A 172 -10.45 6.54 -18.14
C GLN A 172 -9.98 5.36 -19.02
N PRO A 173 -8.75 4.84 -18.85
CA PRO A 173 -8.28 3.67 -19.57
C PRO A 173 -8.77 2.37 -18.92
N ASN A 174 -8.85 1.29 -19.70
CA ASN A 174 -9.13 -0.06 -19.18
C ASN A 174 -7.86 -0.68 -18.58
N THR A 175 -7.76 -0.71 -17.25
CA THR A 175 -6.58 -1.20 -16.53
C THR A 175 -6.47 -2.72 -16.47
N GLN A 176 -7.60 -3.44 -16.48
CA GLN A 176 -7.60 -4.91 -16.38
C GLN A 176 -6.87 -5.57 -17.55
N GLU A 177 -7.09 -5.06 -18.76
CA GLU A 177 -6.41 -5.58 -19.96
C GLU A 177 -4.90 -5.32 -19.93
N VAL A 178 -4.50 -4.13 -19.47
CA VAL A 178 -3.09 -3.75 -19.34
C VAL A 178 -2.39 -4.62 -18.29
N ILE A 179 -2.99 -4.80 -17.12
CA ILE A 179 -2.46 -5.68 -16.06
C ILE A 179 -2.30 -7.11 -16.59
N LYS A 180 -3.31 -7.63 -17.29
CA LYS A 180 -3.26 -8.97 -17.88
C LYS A 180 -2.12 -9.12 -18.88
N ASN A 181 -1.88 -8.12 -19.71
CA ASN A 181 -0.81 -8.15 -20.71
C ASN A 181 0.58 -8.05 -20.09
N LEU A 182 0.75 -7.28 -19.01
CA LEU A 182 2.03 -7.12 -18.31
C LEU A 182 2.42 -8.33 -17.43
N ARG A 183 1.46 -9.20 -17.10
CA ARG A 183 1.71 -10.45 -16.37
C ARG A 183 2.05 -11.65 -17.27
N ARG A 184 2.03 -11.48 -18.60
CA ARG A 184 2.42 -12.51 -19.57
C ARG A 184 3.94 -12.58 -19.69
#